data_AF-M1W4G7-F1
#
_entry.id   AF-M1W4G7-F1
#
_cell.length_a   1.000
_cell.length_b   1.000
_cell.length_c   1.000
_cell.angle_alpha   90.00
_cell.angle_beta   90.00
_cell.angle_gamma   90.00
#
_symmetry.space_group_name_H-M   'P 1'
#
loop_
_entity.id
_entity.type
_entity.pdbx_description
1 polymer ?
#
loop_
_entity_poly.entity_id
_entity_poly.type
_entity_poly.pdbx_seq_one_letter_code
_entity_poly.pdbx_strand_id
1 'polypeptide(L)'
;MHKDRVNVIHSSFDPVGICVQGNRATSEAFCTVTSEITIDGVGYELASHMRLLNRLEKSEEGRWHILSMEAIYVRDRLMSTLPGAPVTLRPDLVKQSEEYPGGYRRLALVMLHRGLNPRQDLPHEEDQPRVRRLLEANRNFLNGGGDK
;
A
#
# COMPACT_ATOMS: atom_id res chain seq x y z
N MET A 1 -1.64 -9.41 17.86
CA MET A 1 -2.38 -10.59 17.38
C MET A 1 -3.84 -10.17 17.24
N HIS A 2 -4.39 -10.19 16.03
CA HIS A 2 -5.70 -9.60 15.73
C HIS A 2 -6.79 -10.25 16.59
N LYS A 3 -7.40 -9.47 17.50
CA LYS A 3 -8.49 -9.95 18.37
C LYS A 3 -9.83 -10.09 17.63
N ASP A 4 -9.92 -9.50 16.43
CA ASP A 4 -11.11 -9.47 15.58
C ASP A 4 -10.90 -10.21 14.25
N ARG A 5 -11.99 -10.40 13.49
CA ARG A 5 -12.01 -10.99 12.15
C ARG A 5 -10.97 -10.29 11.24
N VAL A 6 -10.01 -11.05 10.74
CA VAL A 6 -9.07 -10.58 9.71
C VAL A 6 -9.79 -10.66 8.36
N ASN A 7 -10.33 -9.53 7.92
CA ASN A 7 -10.91 -9.34 6.59
C ASN A 7 -10.09 -8.28 5.84
N VAL A 8 -8.99 -8.71 5.21
CA VAL A 8 -8.15 -7.86 4.35
C VAL A 8 -8.01 -8.56 3.00
N ILE A 9 -8.52 -7.93 1.96
CA ILE A 9 -8.49 -8.46 0.59
C ILE A 9 -7.54 -7.62 -0.23
N HIS A 10 -6.56 -8.26 -0.86
CA HIS A 10 -5.73 -7.64 -1.88
C HIS A 10 -6.27 -8.09 -3.24
N SER A 11 -6.75 -7.17 -4.06
CA SER A 11 -7.41 -7.45 -5.33
C SER A 11 -6.97 -6.46 -6.41
N SER A 12 -7.46 -6.69 -7.64
CA SER A 12 -7.26 -5.78 -8.78
C SER A 12 -5.78 -5.57 -9.11
N PHE A 13 -5.02 -6.66 -9.13
CA PHE A 13 -3.65 -6.71 -9.64
C PHE A 13 -3.66 -6.65 -11.18
N ASP A 14 -4.15 -5.54 -11.74
CA ASP A 14 -4.30 -5.37 -13.18
C ASP A 14 -4.31 -3.89 -13.60
N PRO A 15 -3.65 -3.53 -14.73
CA PRO A 15 -2.73 -4.37 -15.51
C PRO A 15 -1.43 -4.68 -14.74
N VAL A 16 -0.81 -5.83 -15.03
CA VAL A 16 0.53 -6.18 -14.54
C VAL A 16 1.54 -6.06 -15.67
N GLY A 17 2.54 -5.19 -15.50
CA GLY A 17 3.72 -5.14 -16.35
C GLY A 17 4.86 -5.94 -15.72
N ILE A 18 5.53 -6.80 -16.48
CA ILE A 18 6.73 -7.52 -16.04
C ILE A 18 7.83 -7.34 -17.08
N CYS A 19 8.99 -6.88 -16.64
CA CYS A 19 10.19 -6.73 -17.47
C CYS A 19 11.28 -7.66 -16.94
N VAL A 20 11.88 -8.50 -17.80
CA VAL A 20 12.91 -9.48 -17.41
C VAL A 20 14.20 -9.21 -18.19
N GLN A 21 15.34 -9.17 -17.49
CA GLN A 21 16.68 -9.09 -18.06
C GLN A 21 17.61 -10.08 -17.35
N GLY A 22 17.97 -11.17 -18.03
CA GLY A 22 18.80 -12.24 -17.47
C GLY A 22 18.18 -12.82 -16.19
N ASN A 23 18.90 -12.72 -15.08
CA ASN A 23 18.45 -13.20 -13.77
C ASN A 23 17.69 -12.13 -12.97
N ARG A 24 17.38 -10.97 -13.53
CA ARG A 24 16.63 -9.89 -12.86
C ARG A 24 15.30 -9.63 -13.53
N ALA A 25 14.32 -9.21 -12.75
CA ALA A 25 13.05 -8.75 -13.26
C ALA A 25 12.47 -7.64 -12.40
N THR A 26 11.64 -6.79 -13.00
CA THR A 26 10.77 -5.87 -12.28
C THR A 26 9.32 -6.18 -12.63
N SER A 27 8.42 -5.99 -11.66
CA SER A 27 6.98 -6.03 -11.93
C SER A 27 6.30 -4.80 -11.37
N GLU A 28 5.29 -4.32 -12.09
CA GLU A 28 4.43 -3.24 -11.66
C GLU A 28 2.96 -3.65 -11.82
N ALA A 29 2.15 -3.40 -10.79
CA ALA A 29 0.70 -3.59 -10.87
C ALA A 29 -0.02 -2.51 -10.06
N PHE A 30 -1.19 -2.09 -10.52
CA PHE A 30 -2.15 -1.48 -9.59
C PHE A 30 -2.65 -2.54 -8.62
N CYS A 31 -3.01 -2.14 -7.40
CA CYS A 31 -3.57 -3.01 -6.39
C CYS A 31 -4.58 -2.23 -5.57
N THR A 32 -5.68 -2.89 -5.21
CA THR A 32 -6.65 -2.36 -4.25
C THR A 32 -6.65 -3.25 -3.01
N VAL A 33 -6.45 -2.64 -1.85
CA VAL A 33 -6.59 -3.30 -0.55
C VAL A 33 -7.89 -2.84 0.07
N THR A 34 -8.80 -3.78 0.32
CA THR A 34 -10.05 -3.51 1.04
C THR A 34 -10.05 -4.19 2.41
N SER A 35 -10.70 -3.56 3.38
CA SER A 35 -10.87 -4.14 4.70
C SER A 35 -12.14 -3.62 5.37
N GLU A 36 -12.91 -4.52 5.95
CA GLU A 36 -13.99 -4.15 6.86
C GLU A 36 -13.43 -3.93 8.27
N ILE A 37 -13.93 -2.89 8.94
CA ILE A 37 -13.56 -2.57 10.31
C ILE A 37 -14.76 -2.01 11.06
N THR A 38 -14.90 -2.39 12.33
CA THR A 38 -15.84 -1.73 13.24
C THR A 38 -15.07 -0.74 14.10
N ILE A 39 -15.46 0.53 14.07
CA ILE A 39 -14.89 1.58 14.90
C ILE A 39 -16.01 2.12 15.78
N ASP A 40 -15.84 1.97 17.10
CA ASP A 40 -16.80 2.45 18.10
C ASP A 40 -18.25 2.01 17.80
N GLY A 41 -18.43 0.75 17.40
CA GLY A 41 -19.72 0.13 17.10
C GLY A 41 -20.28 0.39 15.70
N VAL A 42 -19.63 1.22 14.88
CA VAL A 42 -20.04 1.49 13.49
C VAL A 42 -19.16 0.72 12.51
N GLY A 43 -19.79 0.04 11.55
CA GLY A 43 -19.08 -0.65 10.48
C GLY A 43 -18.59 0.30 9.40
N TYR A 44 -17.35 0.12 8.98
CA TYR A 44 -16.69 0.86 7.91
C TYR A 44 -16.03 -0.10 6.91
N GLU A 45 -15.95 0.33 5.66
CA GLU A 45 -15.13 -0.27 4.61
C GLU A 45 -13.99 0.70 4.26
N LEU A 46 -12.76 0.20 4.39
CA LEU A 46 -11.57 0.80 3.81
C LEU A 46 -11.39 0.30 2.38
N ALA A 47 -11.06 1.20 1.46
CA ALA A 47 -10.47 0.84 0.17
C ALA A 47 -9.24 1.73 -0.08
N SER A 48 -8.07 1.12 -0.22
CA SER A 48 -6.80 1.79 -0.50
C SER A 48 -6.27 1.33 -1.84
N HIS A 49 -5.98 2.28 -2.73
CA HIS A 49 -5.46 2.04 -4.07
C HIS A 49 -3.98 2.41 -4.12
N MET A 50 -3.16 1.52 -4.65
CA MET A 50 -1.72 1.69 -4.73
C MET A 50 -1.16 1.10 -6.01
N ARG A 51 0.06 1.50 -6.38
CA ARG A 51 0.90 0.80 -7.37
C ARG A 51 1.95 0.00 -6.62
N LEU A 52 1.97 -1.30 -6.84
CA LEU A 52 2.97 -2.20 -6.29
C LEU A 52 4.10 -2.38 -7.31
N LEU A 53 5.31 -2.18 -6.83
CA LEU A 53 6.54 -2.25 -7.59
C LEU A 53 7.45 -3.29 -6.94
N ASN A 54 7.79 -4.34 -7.67
CA ASN A 54 8.66 -5.40 -7.17
C ASN A 54 9.97 -5.45 -7.94
N ARG A 55 11.06 -5.71 -7.22
CA ARG A 55 12.32 -6.20 -7.79
C ARG A 55 12.39 -7.69 -7.54
N LEU A 56 12.74 -8.45 -8.57
CA LEU A 56 12.85 -9.90 -8.50
C LEU A 56 14.20 -10.36 -9.03
N GLU A 57 14.72 -11.42 -8.43
CA GLU A 57 15.95 -12.07 -8.87
C GLU A 57 15.76 -13.58 -8.97
N LYS A 58 16.40 -14.18 -9.97
CA LYS A 58 16.37 -15.60 -10.26
C LYS A 58 17.59 -16.26 -9.63
N SER A 59 17.38 -17.23 -8.75
CA SER A 59 18.44 -18.03 -8.15
C SER A 59 19.17 -18.89 -9.18
N GLU A 60 20.31 -19.45 -8.79
CA GLU A 60 21.07 -20.39 -9.63
C GLU A 60 20.25 -21.65 -9.97
N GLU A 61 19.36 -22.10 -9.07
CA GLU A 61 18.42 -23.20 -9.34
C GLU A 61 17.21 -22.77 -10.20
N GLY A 62 17.20 -21.53 -10.66
CA GLY A 62 16.20 -21.00 -11.60
C GLY A 62 14.90 -20.53 -10.94
N ARG A 63 14.85 -20.34 -9.62
CA ARG A 63 13.65 -19.87 -8.90
C ARG A 63 13.63 -18.35 -8.78
N TRP A 64 12.49 -17.72 -9.01
CA TRP A 64 12.31 -16.29 -8.82
C TRP A 64 11.99 -15.95 -7.36
N HIS A 65 12.63 -14.92 -6.84
CA HIS A 65 12.43 -14.38 -5.49
C HIS A 65 12.10 -12.89 -5.58
N ILE A 66 11.18 -12.42 -4.74
CA ILE A 66 10.92 -10.99 -4.56
C ILE A 66 12.01 -10.44 -3.61
N LEU A 67 12.87 -9.57 -4.13
CA LEU A 67 13.91 -8.90 -3.34
C LEU A 67 13.35 -7.69 -2.60
N SER A 68 12.50 -6.92 -3.26
CA SER A 68 11.79 -5.80 -2.67
C SER A 68 10.37 -5.71 -3.22
N MET A 69 9.47 -5.20 -2.37
CA MET A 69 8.11 -4.81 -2.74
C MET A 69 7.86 -3.42 -2.16
N GLU A 70 7.63 -2.46 -3.03
CA GLU A 70 7.37 -1.07 -2.69
C GLU A 70 5.97 -0.68 -3.17
N ALA A 71 5.29 0.14 -2.38
CA ALA A 71 3.94 0.62 -2.69
C ALA A 71 3.98 2.13 -2.88
N ILE A 72 3.43 2.61 -4.01
CA ILE A 72 3.08 4.01 -4.21
C ILE A 72 1.60 4.16 -3.89
N TYR A 73 1.28 4.85 -2.79
CA TYR A 73 -0.11 5.09 -2.39
C TYR A 73 -0.75 6.15 -3.28
N VAL A 74 -1.85 5.80 -3.95
CA VAL A 74 -2.51 6.66 -4.94
C VAL A 74 -3.65 7.43 -4.30
N ARG A 75 -4.58 6.71 -3.67
CA ARG A 75 -5.75 7.27 -3.00
C ARG A 75 -6.34 6.24 -2.05
N ASP A 76 -6.99 6.68 -0.99
CA ASP A 76 -7.79 5.79 -0.16
C ASP A 76 -9.10 6.45 0.29
N ARG A 77 -10.01 5.61 0.77
CA ARG A 77 -11.30 6.02 1.33
C ARG A 77 -11.68 5.12 2.49
N LEU A 78 -12.39 5.69 3.46
CA LEU A 78 -13.04 4.97 4.54
C LEU A 78 -14.49 5.46 4.60
N MET A 79 -15.44 4.55 4.43
CA MET A 79 -16.87 4.88 4.39
C MET A 79 -17.63 3.97 5.34
N SER A 80 -18.71 4.46 5.95
CA SER A 80 -19.59 3.59 6.72
C SER A 80 -20.26 2.57 5.79
N THR A 81 -20.42 1.33 6.24
CA THR A 81 -21.07 0.27 5.45
C THR A 81 -22.58 0.50 5.33
N LEU A 82 -23.16 1.23 6.29
CA LEU A 82 -24.55 1.64 6.27
C LEU A 82 -24.67 3.14 5.93
N PRO A 83 -25.48 3.52 4.93
CA PRO A 83 -25.82 4.91 4.67
C PRO A 83 -26.48 5.57 5.88
N GLY A 84 -26.07 6.80 6.20
CA GLY A 84 -26.62 7.56 7.32
C GLY A 84 -26.16 7.12 8.71
N ALA A 85 -25.24 6.14 8.81
CA ALA A 85 -24.62 5.79 10.08
C ALA A 85 -23.89 7.02 10.68
N PRO A 86 -23.92 7.19 12.02
CA PRO A 86 -23.21 8.28 12.66
C PRO A 86 -21.70 8.14 12.45
N VAL A 87 -21.00 9.26 12.26
CA VAL A 87 -19.54 9.26 12.24
C VAL A 87 -19.04 9.16 13.69
N THR A 88 -18.48 8.01 14.05
CA THR A 88 -17.98 7.73 15.41
C THR A 88 -16.46 7.81 15.52
N LEU A 89 -15.75 8.22 14.46
CA LEU A 89 -14.29 8.33 14.47
C LEU A 89 -13.82 9.31 15.55
N ARG A 90 -12.95 8.83 16.45
CA ARG A 90 -12.40 9.66 17.53
C ARG A 90 -11.61 10.86 16.96
N PRO A 91 -11.88 12.11 17.40
CA PRO A 91 -11.26 13.31 16.84
C PRO A 91 -9.73 13.37 16.94
N ASP A 92 -9.16 12.82 18.02
CA ASP A 92 -7.71 12.70 18.23
C ASP A 92 -7.07 11.81 17.16
N LEU A 93 -7.70 10.68 16.84
CA LEU A 93 -7.23 9.75 15.83
C LEU A 93 -7.32 10.36 14.42
N VAL A 94 -8.41 11.07 14.14
CA VAL A 94 -8.56 11.81 12.87
C VAL A 94 -7.45 12.85 12.74
N LYS A 95 -7.22 13.65 13.79
CA LYS A 95 -6.15 14.65 13.80
C LYS A 95 -4.77 14.02 13.60
N GLN A 96 -4.47 12.91 14.27
CA GLN A 96 -3.21 12.18 14.08
C GLN A 96 -3.06 11.66 12.65
N SER A 97 -4.15 11.24 12.01
CA SER A 97 -4.11 10.77 10.61
C SER A 97 -3.70 11.87 9.62
N GLU A 98 -3.88 13.15 9.95
CA GLU A 98 -3.48 14.27 9.08
C GLU A 98 -1.96 14.37 8.90
N GLU A 99 -1.16 13.71 9.73
CA GLU A 99 0.30 13.59 9.56
C GLU A 99 0.70 12.68 8.39
N TYR A 100 -0.25 11.91 7.84
CA TYR A 100 -0.02 10.94 6.77
C TYR A 100 -0.42 11.50 5.39
N PRO A 101 0.26 11.07 4.31
CA PRO A 101 -0.07 11.46 2.95
C PRO A 101 -1.53 11.16 2.58
N GLY A 102 -2.13 12.02 1.73
CA GLY A 102 -3.56 11.94 1.39
C GLY A 102 -4.01 10.56 0.93
N GLY A 103 -3.25 9.90 0.06
CA GLY A 103 -3.58 8.58 -0.47
C GLY A 103 -3.33 7.37 0.44
N TYR A 104 -2.78 7.61 1.63
CA TYR A 104 -2.51 6.59 2.67
C TYR A 104 -3.21 6.89 3.99
N ARG A 105 -3.82 8.08 4.11
CA ARG A 105 -4.32 8.63 5.37
C ARG A 105 -5.37 7.76 6.04
N ARG A 106 -6.31 7.22 5.27
CA ARG A 106 -7.41 6.41 5.83
C ARG A 106 -6.93 5.02 6.21
N LEU A 107 -6.01 4.42 5.46
CA LEU A 107 -5.34 3.20 5.86
C LEU A 107 -4.50 3.40 7.13
N ALA A 108 -3.76 4.51 7.23
CA ALA A 108 -3.02 4.88 8.44
C ALA A 108 -3.96 5.03 9.65
N LEU A 109 -5.09 5.72 9.50
CA LEU A 109 -6.12 5.84 10.55
C LEU A 109 -6.59 4.47 11.03
N VAL A 110 -6.90 3.55 10.11
CA VAL A 110 -7.30 2.17 10.43
C VAL A 110 -6.19 1.42 11.17
N MET A 111 -4.93 1.60 10.76
CA MET A 111 -3.77 1.00 11.43
C MET A 111 -3.60 1.55 12.86
N LEU A 112 -3.69 2.87 13.04
CA LEU A 112 -3.64 3.52 14.36
C LEU A 112 -4.78 3.05 15.27
N HIS A 113 -6.01 2.93 14.75
CA HIS A 113 -7.15 2.38 15.51
C HIS A 113 -6.85 0.95 16.00
N ARG A 114 -6.20 0.14 15.16
CA ARG A 114 -5.76 -1.23 15.51
C ARG A 114 -4.54 -1.27 16.42
N GLY A 115 -4.01 -0.12 16.86
CA GLY A 115 -2.82 -0.02 17.72
C GLY A 115 -1.50 -0.31 16.99
N LEU A 116 -1.48 -0.19 15.66
CA LEU A 116 -0.27 -0.31 14.86
C LEU A 116 0.40 1.06 14.70
N ASN A 117 1.67 1.05 14.29
CA ASN A 117 2.45 2.25 14.02
C ASN A 117 2.73 2.39 12.51
N PRO A 118 1.85 3.05 11.72
CA PRO A 118 2.06 3.22 10.29
C PRO A 118 3.22 4.17 9.99
N ARG A 119 3.92 3.92 8.87
CA ARG A 119 5.03 4.76 8.42
C ARG A 119 4.52 6.06 7.79
N GLN A 120 5.17 7.18 8.11
CA GLN A 120 4.84 8.49 7.52
C GLN A 120 5.59 8.72 6.20
N ASP A 121 6.74 8.09 6.05
CA ASP A 121 7.64 8.24 4.92
C ASP A 121 7.38 7.20 3.83
N LEU A 122 6.12 7.04 3.40
CA LEU A 122 5.78 6.12 2.30
C LEU A 122 5.73 6.85 0.95
N PRO A 123 6.07 6.21 -0.18
CA PRO A 123 5.85 6.79 -1.50
C PRO A 123 4.35 7.02 -1.76
N HIS A 124 3.98 8.19 -2.28
CA HIS A 124 2.59 8.51 -2.62
C HIS A 124 2.51 9.44 -3.83
N GLU A 125 1.35 9.49 -4.46
CA GLU A 125 1.16 10.18 -5.74
C GLU A 125 1.38 11.71 -5.66
N GLU A 126 1.24 12.32 -4.47
CA GLU A 126 1.49 13.76 -4.29
C GLU A 126 3.00 14.08 -4.21
N ASP A 127 3.87 13.11 -3.88
CA ASP A 127 5.33 13.24 -3.89
C ASP A 127 5.93 12.68 -5.20
N GLN A 128 5.65 13.39 -6.29
CA GLN A 128 6.13 13.03 -7.62
C GLN A 128 7.66 12.91 -7.73
N PRO A 129 8.49 13.75 -7.08
CA PRO A 129 9.94 13.55 -7.04
C PRO A 129 10.34 12.18 -6.48
N ARG A 130 9.73 11.74 -5.38
CA ARG A 130 10.02 10.42 -4.79
C ARG A 130 9.49 9.28 -5.65
N VAL A 131 8.31 9.42 -6.24
CA VAL A 131 7.78 8.45 -7.21
C VAL A 131 8.75 8.26 -8.38
N ARG A 132 9.28 9.33 -8.96
CA ARG A 132 10.26 9.24 -10.05
C ARG A 132 11.53 8.52 -9.63
N ARG A 133 12.09 8.86 -8.46
CA ARG A 133 13.30 8.17 -7.94
C ARG A 133 13.08 6.68 -7.77
N LEU A 134 11.92 6.27 -7.26
CA LEU A 134 11.56 4.87 -7.09
C LEU A 134 11.48 4.13 -8.43
N LEU A 135 10.80 4.71 -9.43
CA LEU A 135 10.73 4.14 -10.78
C LEU A 135 12.11 4.05 -11.44
N GLU A 136 12.94 5.08 -11.27
CA GLU A 136 14.32 5.11 -11.76
C GLU A 136 15.19 4.04 -11.09
N ALA A 137 15.06 3.86 -9.78
CA ALA A 137 15.79 2.84 -9.04
C ALA A 137 15.43 1.42 -9.52
N ASN A 138 14.15 1.16 -9.82
CA ASN A 138 13.73 -0.12 -10.41
C ASN A 138 14.29 -0.33 -11.82
N ARG A 139 14.31 0.73 -12.65
CA ARG A 139 14.94 0.66 -13.97
C ARG A 139 16.44 0.39 -13.87
N ASN A 140 17.12 1.03 -12.92
CA ASN A 140 18.54 0.82 -12.68
C ASN A 140 18.83 -0.61 -12.22
N PHE A 141 18.01 -1.15 -11.29
CA PHE A 141 18.09 -2.54 -10.86
C PHE A 141 17.98 -3.50 -12.05
N LEU A 142 16.98 -3.31 -12.92
CA LEU A 142 16.75 -4.16 -14.09
C LEU A 142 17.97 -4.17 -15.03
N ASN A 143 18.63 -3.02 -15.20
CA ASN A 143 19.81 -2.85 -16.05
C ASN A 143 21.14 -3.27 -15.38
N GLY A 144 21.10 -3.95 -14.23
CA GLY A 144 22.31 -4.44 -13.54
C GLY A 144 22.93 -3.48 -12.52
N GLY A 145 22.29 -2.33 -12.25
CA GLY A 145 22.70 -1.41 -11.18
C GLY A 145 22.52 -2.02 -9.78
N GLY A 146 23.30 -1.54 -8.80
CA GLY A 146 23.14 -1.93 -7.39
C GLY A 146 21.95 -1.24 -6.72
N ASP A 147 21.48 -1.78 -5.60
CA ASP A 147 20.46 -1.16 -4.76
C ASP A 147 21.02 0.11 -4.09
N LYS A 148 20.68 1.28 -4.64
CA LYS A 148 20.86 2.58 -3.97
C LYS A 148 19.53 3.32 -3.96
#